data_AF-A0A0B7GX30-F1
#
_entry.id   AF-A0A0B7GX30-F1
#
_cell.length_a   1.000
_cell.length_b   1.000
_cell.length_c   1.000
_cell.angle_alpha   90.00
_cell.angle_beta   90.00
_cell.angle_gamma   90.00
#
_symmetry.space_group_name_H-M   'P 1'
#
loop_
_entity.id
_entity.type
_entity.pdbx_description
1 polymer ?
#
loop_
_entity_poly.entity_id
_entity_poly.type
_entity_poly.pdbx_seq_one_letter_code
_entity_poly.pdbx_strand_id
1 'polypeptide(L)'
;MKLKQKFSFMVCLVLLLTATGFAQDIYNEFGQLKMGLYDLPESDRIKKIKDFQAKAEKDFTLSEEEKLTISNLLILELANITKAEKERYLLFETQNKKNESYMEGKKLSALGKWFLVSTADVKSRRIAYLSGTVQINEAVDVKELYLQALKQDKKFSQGHLSYGLWLYFAPPIAGGGYDKALAEISKAVSYAKKEDEKFLALCFRSQVYFALGQHEKTEADLQAAHAAFPSETFTELIREINKNGKVFFE
;
A
#
# COMPACT_ATOMS: atom_id res chain seq x y z
N MET A 1 4.90 42.01 39.39
CA MET A 1 4.33 41.83 38.04
C MET A 1 5.39 41.24 37.12
N LYS A 2 5.09 40.09 36.51
CA LYS A 2 5.71 39.47 35.31
C LYS A 2 7.21 39.15 35.34
N LEU A 3 7.55 37.88 35.64
CA LEU A 3 8.56 37.12 34.88
C LEU A 3 8.45 35.60 35.15
N LYS A 4 7.28 34.99 34.89
CA LYS A 4 7.12 33.52 34.86
C LYS A 4 6.16 33.13 33.74
N GLN A 5 6.53 33.40 32.49
CA GLN A 5 5.68 32.98 31.36
C GLN A 5 6.42 32.92 30.01
N LYS A 6 7.67 32.45 29.99
CA LYS A 6 8.38 32.21 28.71
C LYS A 6 9.11 30.87 28.60
N PHE A 7 9.03 29.99 29.61
CA PHE A 7 9.73 28.70 29.56
C PHE A 7 8.84 27.48 29.24
N SER A 8 7.55 27.68 28.96
CA SER A 8 6.61 26.57 28.75
C SER A 8 6.09 26.41 27.30
N PHE A 9 6.56 27.22 26.34
CA PHE A 9 6.08 27.13 24.95
C PHE A 9 7.07 26.43 24.00
N MET A 10 8.33 26.24 24.42
CA MET A 10 9.38 25.65 23.57
C MET A 10 9.51 24.13 23.73
N VAL A 11 8.95 23.54 24.79
CA VAL A 11 9.00 22.08 25.03
C VAL A 11 7.88 21.32 24.30
N CYS A 12 6.76 21.97 23.95
CA CYS A 12 5.69 21.34 23.15
C CYS A 12 5.98 21.29 21.64
N LEU A 13 6.88 22.12 21.13
CA LEU A 13 7.19 22.17 19.68
C LEU A 13 8.18 21.06 19.25
N VAL A 14 9.03 20.59 20.16
CA VAL A 14 10.02 19.53 19.89
C VAL A 14 9.37 18.14 19.86
N LEU A 15 8.29 17.91 20.62
CA LEU A 15 7.56 16.64 20.64
C LEU A 15 6.68 16.40 19.40
N LEU A 16 6.23 17.47 18.74
CA LEU A 16 5.45 17.39 17.50
C LEU A 16 6.33 17.10 16.27
N LEU A 17 7.58 17.57 16.26
CA LEU A 17 8.53 17.31 15.18
C LEU A 17 9.10 15.88 15.22
N THR A 18 9.19 15.28 16.41
CA THR A 18 9.64 13.89 16.55
C THR A 18 8.56 12.89 16.12
N ALA A 19 7.28 13.17 16.39
CA ALA A 19 6.17 12.29 16.00
C ALA A 19 6.07 12.10 14.47
N THR A 20 6.27 13.17 13.69
CA THR A 20 6.27 13.07 12.22
C THR A 20 7.48 12.33 11.64
N GLY A 21 8.60 12.26 12.37
CA GLY A 21 9.79 11.51 11.98
C GLY A 21 9.62 10.00 12.19
N PHE A 22 9.11 9.59 13.36
CA PHE A 22 8.91 8.18 13.70
C PHE A 22 7.85 7.48 12.82
N ALA A 23 6.81 8.21 12.42
CA ALA A 23 5.79 7.73 11.47
C ALA A 23 6.39 7.33 10.12
N GLN A 24 7.29 8.17 9.60
CA GLN A 24 7.95 7.90 8.33
C GLN A 24 8.85 6.67 8.46
N ASP A 25 9.51 6.48 9.61
CA ASP A 25 10.44 5.37 9.83
C ASP A 25 9.74 4.00 9.78
N ILE A 26 8.57 3.83 10.39
CA ILE A 26 7.91 2.51 10.35
C ILE A 26 7.36 2.12 8.97
N TYR A 27 6.85 3.09 8.19
CA TYR A 27 6.42 2.82 6.82
C TYR A 27 7.60 2.48 5.91
N ASN A 28 8.75 3.11 6.15
CA ASN A 28 10.00 2.78 5.46
C ASN A 28 10.47 1.36 5.81
N GLU A 29 10.44 0.99 7.09
CA GLU A 29 10.78 -0.37 7.52
C GLU A 29 9.81 -1.40 6.90
N PHE A 30 8.53 -1.07 6.77
CA PHE A 30 7.56 -1.91 6.08
C PHE A 30 7.91 -2.07 4.59
N GLY A 31 8.33 -1.00 3.89
CA GLY A 31 8.78 -1.07 2.50
C GLY A 31 9.93 -2.08 2.32
N GLN A 32 10.93 -2.01 3.20
CA GLN A 32 12.05 -2.95 3.22
C GLN A 32 11.62 -4.38 3.55
N LEU A 33 10.73 -4.55 4.54
CA LEU A 33 10.15 -5.85 4.85
C LEU A 33 9.48 -6.44 3.61
N LYS A 34 8.59 -5.67 2.96
CA LYS A 34 7.78 -6.12 1.83
C LYS A 34 8.63 -6.62 0.67
N MET A 35 9.68 -5.89 0.31
CA MET A 35 10.64 -6.34 -0.70
C MET A 35 11.24 -7.69 -0.34
N GLY A 36 11.76 -7.82 0.88
CA GLY A 36 12.40 -9.05 1.34
C GLY A 36 11.45 -10.22 1.59
N LEU A 37 10.13 -10.01 1.59
CA LEU A 37 9.19 -11.12 1.74
C LEU A 37 9.23 -12.04 0.51
N TYR A 38 9.36 -11.50 -0.71
CA TYR A 38 9.25 -12.31 -1.93
C TYR A 38 10.40 -13.30 -2.11
N ASP A 39 11.54 -13.09 -1.46
CA ASP A 39 12.72 -13.95 -1.51
C ASP A 39 12.68 -15.09 -0.46
N LEU A 40 11.62 -15.17 0.36
CA LEU A 40 11.57 -16.07 1.51
C LEU A 40 10.59 -17.24 1.33
N PRO A 41 10.89 -18.41 1.94
CA PRO A 41 9.91 -19.47 2.11
C PRO A 41 8.62 -18.98 2.76
N GLU A 42 7.48 -19.61 2.44
CA GLU A 42 6.16 -19.23 2.95
C GLU A 42 6.10 -19.15 4.49
N SER A 43 6.68 -20.13 5.20
CA SER A 43 6.74 -20.14 6.67
C SER A 43 7.45 -18.91 7.24
N ASP A 44 8.53 -18.49 6.60
CA ASP A 44 9.39 -17.41 7.06
C ASP A 44 8.76 -16.06 6.78
N ARG A 45 8.04 -15.93 5.66
CA ARG A 45 7.17 -14.78 5.37
C ARG A 45 6.12 -14.58 6.47
N ILE A 46 5.37 -15.63 6.81
CA ILE A 46 4.34 -15.57 7.87
C ILE A 46 4.97 -15.12 9.19
N LYS A 47 6.11 -15.71 9.55
CA LYS A 47 6.82 -15.36 10.78
C LYS A 47 7.24 -13.89 10.80
N LYS A 48 7.89 -13.39 9.74
CA LYS A 48 8.31 -11.98 9.66
C LYS A 48 7.13 -11.01 9.72
N ILE A 49 6.01 -11.32 9.06
CA ILE A 49 4.79 -10.50 9.12
C ILE A 49 4.28 -10.42 10.56
N LYS A 50 4.19 -11.56 11.27
CA LYS A 50 3.74 -11.61 12.66
C LYS A 50 4.71 -10.91 13.62
N ASP A 51 6.01 -11.08 13.42
CA ASP A 51 7.04 -10.41 14.23
C ASP A 51 6.96 -8.88 14.06
N PHE A 52 6.75 -8.39 12.82
CA PHE A 52 6.57 -6.96 12.56
C PHE A 52 5.27 -6.42 13.16
N GLN A 53 4.16 -7.16 13.03
CA GLN A 53 2.89 -6.79 13.67
C GLN A 53 3.06 -6.65 15.19
N ALA A 54 3.69 -7.63 15.84
CA ALA A 54 3.93 -7.59 17.28
C ALA A 54 4.88 -6.46 17.70
N LYS A 55 5.87 -6.11 16.87
CA LYS A 55 6.72 -4.92 17.07
C LYS A 55 5.86 -3.65 17.04
N ALA A 56 5.05 -3.45 16.01
CA ALA A 56 4.21 -2.26 15.85
C ALA A 56 3.16 -2.13 16.96
N GLU A 57 2.54 -3.22 17.40
CA GLU A 57 1.56 -3.20 18.50
C GLU A 57 2.17 -2.72 19.81
N LYS A 58 3.39 -3.17 20.12
CA LYS A 58 4.13 -2.84 21.34
C LYS A 58 4.85 -1.49 21.28
N ASP A 59 4.91 -0.86 20.11
CA ASP A 59 5.50 0.46 19.97
C ASP A 59 4.54 1.53 20.51
N PHE A 60 4.92 2.15 21.62
CA PHE A 60 4.12 3.21 22.26
C PHE A 60 4.27 4.58 21.58
N THR A 61 5.20 4.71 20.62
CA THR A 61 5.39 5.95 19.85
C THR A 61 4.39 6.07 18.70
N LEU A 62 3.81 4.96 18.25
CA LEU A 62 2.80 4.94 17.19
C LEU A 62 1.42 5.28 17.74
N SER A 63 0.73 6.17 17.04
CA SER A 63 -0.70 6.42 17.19
C SER A 63 -1.54 5.20 16.79
N GLU A 64 -2.81 5.19 17.19
CA GLU A 64 -3.75 4.15 16.76
C GLU A 64 -3.93 4.10 15.24
N GLU A 65 -3.92 5.26 14.57
CA GLU A 65 -4.03 5.32 13.10
C GLU A 65 -2.84 4.63 12.42
N GLU A 66 -1.64 4.87 12.93
CA GLU A 66 -0.41 4.27 12.39
C GLU A 66 -0.39 2.77 12.62
N LYS A 67 -0.79 2.31 13.80
CA LYS A 67 -0.93 0.87 14.10
C LYS A 67 -1.93 0.19 13.16
N LEU A 68 -3.10 0.80 12.96
CA LEU A 68 -4.10 0.29 12.01
C LEU A 68 -3.58 0.29 10.58
N THR A 69 -2.85 1.34 10.18
CA THR A 69 -2.21 1.42 8.85
C THR A 69 -1.24 0.27 8.65
N ILE A 70 -0.34 0.01 9.61
CA ILE A 70 0.59 -1.11 9.53
C ILE A 70 -0.16 -2.44 9.49
N SER A 71 -1.19 -2.62 10.30
CA SER A 71 -2.03 -3.83 10.25
C SER A 71 -2.72 -4.02 8.91
N ASN A 72 -3.22 -2.97 8.27
CA ASN A 72 -3.77 -3.02 6.92
C ASN A 72 -2.72 -3.55 5.94
N LEU A 73 -1.54 -2.94 5.94
CA LEU A 73 -0.44 -3.29 5.05
C LEU A 73 0.02 -4.75 5.23
N LEU A 74 0.15 -5.22 6.47
CA LEU A 74 0.54 -6.59 6.79
C LEU A 74 -0.55 -7.62 6.45
N ILE A 75 -1.83 -7.27 6.57
CA ILE A 75 -2.94 -8.15 6.20
C ILE A 75 -2.98 -8.39 4.70
N LEU A 76 -2.63 -7.39 3.88
CA LEU A 76 -2.50 -7.58 2.43
C LEU A 76 -1.44 -8.64 2.10
N GLU A 77 -0.28 -8.58 2.77
CA GLU A 77 0.80 -9.56 2.56
C GLU A 77 0.42 -10.94 3.10
N LEU A 78 -0.22 -11.02 4.27
CA LEU A 78 -0.71 -12.28 4.83
C LEU A 78 -1.80 -12.92 3.95
N ALA A 79 -2.66 -12.11 3.33
CA ALA A 79 -3.69 -12.61 2.42
C ALA A 79 -3.08 -13.18 1.13
N ASN A 80 -1.97 -12.62 0.62
CA ASN A 80 -1.29 -13.14 -0.57
C ASN A 80 -0.74 -14.57 -0.36
N ILE A 81 -0.45 -14.97 0.87
CA ILE A 81 0.05 -16.31 1.22
C ILE A 81 -1.04 -17.25 1.79
N THR A 82 -2.22 -16.71 2.13
CA THR A 82 -3.32 -17.50 2.70
C THR A 82 -4.10 -18.19 1.58
N LYS A 83 -4.07 -19.53 1.52
CA LYS A 83 -4.70 -20.31 0.43
C LYS A 83 -6.20 -20.51 0.58
N ALA A 84 -6.71 -20.62 1.81
CA ALA A 84 -8.13 -20.83 2.06
C ALA A 84 -8.92 -19.54 1.81
N GLU A 85 -9.89 -19.58 0.89
CA GLU A 85 -10.64 -18.38 0.48
C GLU A 85 -11.42 -17.76 1.64
N LYS A 86 -12.06 -18.61 2.46
CA LYS A 86 -12.81 -18.16 3.64
C LYS A 86 -11.90 -17.45 4.65
N GLU A 87 -10.68 -17.93 4.84
CA GLU A 87 -9.71 -17.30 5.74
C GLU A 87 -9.23 -15.96 5.18
N ARG A 88 -8.93 -15.88 3.87
CA ARG A 88 -8.61 -14.60 3.20
C ARG A 88 -9.72 -13.58 3.37
N TYR A 89 -10.97 -13.98 3.13
CA TYR A 89 -12.13 -13.10 3.32
C TYR A 89 -12.21 -12.60 4.77
N LEU A 90 -12.05 -13.49 5.75
CA LEU A 90 -12.11 -13.12 7.17
C LEU A 90 -11.01 -12.14 7.58
N LEU A 91 -9.81 -12.24 7.00
CA LEU A 91 -8.73 -11.25 7.22
C LEU A 91 -9.20 -9.85 6.80
N PHE A 92 -9.72 -9.71 5.58
CA PHE A 92 -10.17 -8.41 5.07
C PHE A 92 -11.40 -7.90 5.79
N GLU A 93 -12.39 -8.75 6.05
CA GLU A 93 -13.64 -8.37 6.72
C GLU A 93 -13.40 -7.91 8.17
N THR A 94 -12.54 -8.64 8.90
CA THR A 94 -12.20 -8.27 10.29
C THR A 94 -11.43 -6.96 10.34
N GLN A 95 -10.47 -6.77 9.42
CA GLN A 95 -9.70 -5.53 9.38
C GLN A 95 -10.54 -4.34 8.90
N ASN A 96 -11.42 -4.55 7.92
CA ASN A 96 -12.32 -3.51 7.44
C ASN A 96 -13.21 -2.99 8.58
N LYS A 97 -13.77 -3.86 9.42
CA LYS A 97 -14.54 -3.45 10.60
C LYS A 97 -13.74 -2.56 11.56
N LYS A 98 -12.48 -2.89 11.82
CA LYS A 98 -11.60 -2.04 12.66
C LYS A 98 -11.38 -0.66 12.04
N ASN A 99 -11.14 -0.61 10.73
CA ASN A 99 -10.96 0.64 10.01
C ASN A 99 -12.25 1.48 10.03
N GLU A 100 -13.41 0.87 9.80
CA GLU A 100 -14.71 1.55 9.84
C GLU A 100 -15.02 2.10 11.23
N SER A 101 -14.80 1.31 12.29
CA SER A 101 -14.93 1.80 13.67
C SER A 101 -13.97 2.96 13.96
N TYR A 102 -12.73 2.91 13.46
CA TYR A 102 -11.79 4.02 13.64
C TYR A 102 -12.23 5.27 12.87
N MET A 103 -12.82 5.12 11.69
CA MET A 103 -13.28 6.23 10.85
C MET A 103 -14.61 6.84 11.30
N GLU A 104 -15.35 6.18 12.20
CA GLU A 104 -16.66 6.64 12.64
C GLU A 104 -16.61 8.07 13.20
N GLY A 105 -17.48 8.94 12.67
CA GLY A 105 -17.55 10.36 13.03
C GLY A 105 -16.39 11.24 12.53
N LYS A 106 -15.39 10.68 11.84
CA LYS A 106 -14.24 11.44 11.31
C LYS A 106 -14.48 11.85 9.85
N LYS A 107 -13.99 13.03 9.50
CA LYS A 107 -13.92 13.46 8.10
C LYS A 107 -12.70 12.81 7.44
N LEU A 108 -12.83 12.32 6.21
CA LEU A 108 -11.70 11.73 5.47
C LEU A 108 -10.50 12.66 5.36
N SER A 109 -10.73 13.97 5.22
CA SER A 109 -9.66 14.98 5.15
C SER A 109 -8.87 15.15 6.46
N ALA A 110 -9.32 14.58 7.57
CA ALA A 110 -8.63 14.59 8.86
C ALA A 110 -7.80 13.33 9.11
N LEU A 111 -7.95 12.29 8.29
CA LEU A 111 -7.21 11.04 8.38
C LEU A 111 -5.91 11.13 7.58
N GLY A 112 -4.87 10.43 8.00
CA GLY A 112 -3.59 10.39 7.30
C GLY A 112 -3.65 9.68 5.95
N LYS A 113 -2.93 10.20 4.94
CA LYS A 113 -2.86 9.63 3.58
C LYS A 113 -2.49 8.14 3.54
N TRP A 114 -1.60 7.68 4.42
CA TRP A 114 -1.20 6.27 4.50
C TRP A 114 -2.35 5.38 5.01
N PHE A 115 -3.08 5.86 6.02
CA PHE A 115 -4.25 5.16 6.53
C PHE A 115 -5.36 5.07 5.49
N LEU A 116 -5.63 6.18 4.78
CA LEU A 116 -6.60 6.21 3.68
C LEU A 116 -6.26 5.21 2.58
N VAL A 117 -5.01 5.20 2.09
CA VAL A 117 -4.56 4.27 1.04
C VAL A 117 -4.63 2.81 1.51
N SER A 118 -4.08 2.51 2.69
CA SER A 118 -4.06 1.14 3.20
C SER A 118 -5.47 0.59 3.51
N THR A 119 -6.39 1.45 3.95
CA THR A 119 -7.81 1.10 4.12
C THR A 119 -8.46 0.82 2.77
N ALA A 120 -8.18 1.67 1.77
CA ALA A 120 -8.66 1.46 0.41
C ALA A 120 -8.14 0.14 -0.20
N ASP A 121 -6.89 -0.21 0.04
CA ASP A 121 -6.30 -1.48 -0.41
C ASP A 121 -7.02 -2.70 0.21
N VAL A 122 -7.27 -2.68 1.52
CA VAL A 122 -8.01 -3.75 2.23
C VAL A 122 -9.44 -3.87 1.67
N LYS A 123 -10.13 -2.75 1.54
CA LYS A 123 -11.49 -2.70 0.95
C LYS A 123 -11.49 -3.18 -0.50
N SER A 124 -10.49 -2.78 -1.29
CA SER A 124 -10.34 -3.18 -2.69
C SER A 124 -10.21 -4.70 -2.84
N ARG A 125 -9.45 -5.37 -1.99
CA ARG A 125 -9.34 -6.84 -2.01
C ARG A 125 -10.62 -7.53 -1.54
N ARG A 126 -11.37 -6.89 -0.63
CA ARG A 126 -12.66 -7.39 -0.13
C ARG A 126 -13.76 -7.40 -1.20
N ILE A 127 -13.72 -6.49 -2.19
CA ILE A 127 -14.72 -6.38 -3.29
C ILE A 127 -14.97 -7.71 -3.99
N ALA A 128 -13.94 -8.56 -4.13
CA ALA A 128 -14.06 -9.88 -4.77
C ALA A 128 -15.04 -10.83 -4.06
N TYR A 129 -15.36 -10.56 -2.80
CA TYR A 129 -16.25 -11.38 -1.96
C TYR A 129 -17.64 -10.74 -1.78
N LEU A 130 -17.86 -9.56 -2.36
CA LEU A 130 -19.11 -8.80 -2.25
C LEU A 130 -19.95 -8.97 -3.50
N SER A 131 -21.24 -8.69 -3.41
CA SER A 131 -22.16 -8.74 -4.55
C SER A 131 -23.18 -7.60 -4.52
N GLY A 132 -23.80 -7.35 -5.68
CA GLY A 132 -24.88 -6.38 -5.82
C GLY A 132 -24.48 -4.94 -5.47
N THR A 133 -25.39 -4.23 -4.80
CA THR A 133 -25.20 -2.82 -4.43
C THR A 133 -24.07 -2.61 -3.43
N VAL A 134 -23.83 -3.58 -2.55
CA VAL A 134 -22.74 -3.52 -1.56
C VAL A 134 -21.38 -3.48 -2.27
N GLN A 135 -21.20 -4.32 -3.29
CA GLN A 135 -19.97 -4.33 -4.10
C GLN A 135 -19.74 -3.00 -4.82
N ILE A 136 -20.81 -2.43 -5.40
CA ILE A 136 -20.74 -1.15 -6.13
C ILE A 136 -20.36 -0.01 -5.18
N ASN A 137 -21.05 0.08 -4.03
CA ASN A 137 -20.77 1.11 -3.03
C ASN A 137 -19.33 1.00 -2.51
N GLU A 138 -18.86 -0.22 -2.22
CA GLU A 138 -17.49 -0.45 -1.78
C GLU A 138 -16.47 0.03 -2.81
N ALA A 139 -16.70 -0.22 -4.10
CA ALA A 139 -15.82 0.24 -5.17
C ALA A 139 -15.77 1.77 -5.29
N VAL A 140 -16.89 2.45 -5.06
CA VAL A 140 -16.96 3.92 -5.02
C VAL A 140 -16.19 4.46 -3.82
N ASP A 141 -16.39 3.87 -2.64
CA ASP A 141 -15.71 4.29 -1.40
C ASP A 141 -14.19 4.10 -1.50
N VAL A 142 -13.73 2.97 -2.05
CA VAL A 142 -12.31 2.69 -2.31
C VAL A 142 -11.68 3.79 -3.18
N LYS A 143 -12.35 4.16 -4.27
CA LYS A 143 -11.88 5.24 -5.16
C LYS A 143 -11.78 6.57 -4.41
N GLU A 144 -12.79 6.92 -3.61
CA GLU A 144 -12.80 8.17 -2.86
C GLU A 144 -11.65 8.23 -1.84
N LEU A 145 -11.36 7.13 -1.14
CA LEU A 145 -10.24 7.04 -0.20
C LEU A 145 -8.89 7.33 -0.89
N TYR A 146 -8.64 6.72 -2.06
CA TYR A 146 -7.43 7.01 -2.84
C TYR A 146 -7.35 8.48 -3.26
N LEU A 147 -8.45 9.04 -3.78
CA LEU A 147 -8.48 10.43 -4.23
C LEU A 147 -8.27 11.41 -3.08
N GLN A 148 -8.80 11.14 -1.90
CA GLN A 148 -8.56 11.94 -0.70
C GLN A 148 -7.09 11.90 -0.27
N ALA A 149 -6.46 10.71 -0.28
CA ALA A 149 -5.04 10.60 0.03
C ALA A 149 -4.16 11.40 -0.96
N LEU A 150 -4.45 11.29 -2.26
CA LEU A 150 -3.73 12.01 -3.33
C LEU A 150 -4.01 13.52 -3.33
N LYS A 151 -5.15 13.95 -2.77
CA LYS A 151 -5.44 15.37 -2.55
C LYS A 151 -4.56 15.95 -1.44
N GLN A 152 -4.26 15.17 -0.40
CA GLN A 152 -3.36 15.58 0.68
C GLN A 152 -1.90 15.66 0.20
N ASP A 153 -1.47 14.71 -0.62
CA ASP A 153 -0.13 14.69 -1.21
C ASP A 153 -0.15 14.17 -2.65
N LYS A 154 -0.07 15.11 -3.60
CA LYS A 154 -0.08 14.83 -5.05
C LYS A 154 1.16 14.10 -5.56
N LYS A 155 2.19 13.94 -4.72
CA LYS A 155 3.42 13.21 -5.04
C LYS A 155 3.57 11.97 -4.17
N PHE A 156 2.46 11.45 -3.65
CA PHE A 156 2.49 10.25 -2.82
C PHE A 156 2.63 8.99 -3.66
N SER A 157 3.86 8.50 -3.80
CA SER A 157 4.20 7.34 -4.65
C SER A 157 3.30 6.12 -4.38
N GLN A 158 3.21 5.67 -3.13
CA GLN A 158 2.36 4.52 -2.77
C GLN A 158 0.88 4.74 -3.11
N GLY A 159 0.36 5.96 -2.90
CA GLY A 159 -1.03 6.27 -3.26
C GLY A 159 -1.30 6.15 -4.75
N HIS A 160 -0.36 6.60 -5.59
CA HIS A 160 -0.44 6.44 -7.04
C HIS A 160 -0.31 4.96 -7.46
N LEU A 161 0.53 4.18 -6.79
CA LEU A 161 0.70 2.76 -7.04
C LEU A 161 -0.59 1.98 -6.76
N SER A 162 -1.14 2.11 -5.54
CA SER A 162 -2.37 1.45 -5.13
C SER A 162 -3.58 1.90 -5.98
N TYR A 163 -3.71 3.20 -6.26
CA TYR A 163 -4.79 3.69 -7.10
C TYR A 163 -4.67 3.20 -8.55
N GLY A 164 -3.45 3.15 -9.09
CA GLY A 164 -3.16 2.60 -10.40
C GLY A 164 -3.53 1.12 -10.53
N LEU A 165 -3.23 0.32 -9.50
CA LEU A 165 -3.68 -1.09 -9.43
C LEU A 165 -5.20 -1.20 -9.37
N TRP A 166 -5.88 -0.35 -8.60
CA TRP A 166 -7.36 -0.33 -8.60
C TRP A 166 -7.91 -0.01 -9.99
N LEU A 167 -7.33 0.99 -10.69
CA LEU A 167 -7.71 1.36 -12.05
C LEU A 167 -7.49 0.22 -13.05
N TYR A 168 -6.47 -0.62 -12.84
CA TYR A 168 -6.19 -1.78 -13.70
C TYR A 168 -7.38 -2.76 -13.69
N PHE A 169 -7.89 -3.09 -12.51
CA PHE A 169 -9.00 -4.03 -12.35
C PHE A 169 -10.39 -3.39 -12.56
N ALA A 170 -10.52 -2.08 -12.35
CA ALA A 170 -11.79 -1.40 -12.50
C ALA A 170 -12.24 -1.36 -13.98
N PRO A 171 -13.52 -1.64 -14.28
CA PRO A 171 -14.00 -1.57 -15.66
C PRO A 171 -14.03 -0.12 -16.17
N PRO A 172 -13.99 0.11 -17.50
CA PRO A 172 -14.03 1.45 -18.08
C PRO A 172 -15.21 2.31 -17.62
N ILE A 173 -16.39 1.71 -17.40
CA ILE A 173 -17.59 2.39 -16.91
C ILE A 173 -17.44 2.94 -15.48
N ALA A 174 -16.61 2.30 -14.64
CA ALA A 174 -16.25 2.79 -13.31
C ALA A 174 -15.08 3.79 -13.34
N GLY A 175 -14.55 4.06 -14.54
CA GLY A 175 -13.43 4.96 -14.77
C GLY A 175 -12.07 4.28 -14.75
N GLY A 176 -11.99 2.94 -14.72
CA GLY A 176 -10.74 2.20 -14.84
C GLY A 176 -10.24 2.03 -16.28
N GLY A 177 -9.30 1.11 -16.45
CA GLY A 177 -8.64 0.78 -17.71
C GLY A 177 -7.10 0.94 -17.67
N TYR A 178 -6.43 0.17 -18.53
CA TYR A 178 -4.97 0.04 -18.55
C TYR A 178 -4.22 1.35 -18.81
N ASP A 179 -4.71 2.22 -19.69
CA ASP A 179 -4.05 3.52 -19.95
C ASP A 179 -4.03 4.42 -18.71
N LYS A 180 -5.12 4.42 -17.95
CA LYS A 180 -5.22 5.20 -16.70
C LYS A 180 -4.39 4.58 -15.60
N ALA A 181 -4.43 3.25 -15.47
CA ALA A 181 -3.56 2.51 -14.56
C ALA A 181 -2.09 2.84 -14.86
N LEU A 182 -1.69 2.77 -16.13
CA LEU A 182 -0.34 3.08 -16.57
C LEU A 182 0.06 4.52 -16.24
N ALA A 183 -0.83 5.49 -16.46
CA ALA A 183 -0.58 6.89 -16.13
C ALA A 183 -0.35 7.10 -14.63
N GLU A 184 -1.17 6.49 -13.77
CA GLU A 184 -1.02 6.60 -12.31
C GLU A 184 0.21 5.85 -11.80
N ILE A 185 0.46 4.61 -12.22
CA ILE A 185 1.65 3.87 -11.79
C ILE A 185 2.94 4.55 -12.32
N SER A 186 2.89 5.20 -13.49
CA SER A 186 4.02 6.01 -13.96
C SER A 186 4.31 7.20 -13.04
N LYS A 187 3.29 7.82 -12.45
CA LYS A 187 3.49 8.84 -11.40
C LYS A 187 4.14 8.21 -10.17
N ALA A 188 3.71 7.03 -9.75
CA ALA A 188 4.35 6.30 -8.63
C ALA A 188 5.85 6.14 -8.86
N VAL A 189 6.27 5.64 -10.03
CA VAL A 189 7.69 5.52 -10.40
C VAL A 189 8.40 6.88 -10.34
N SER A 190 7.78 7.95 -10.85
CA SER A 190 8.40 9.28 -10.89
C SER A 190 8.50 9.99 -9.52
N TYR A 191 7.60 9.64 -8.59
CA TYR A 191 7.49 10.27 -7.28
C TYR A 191 8.08 9.43 -6.15
N ALA A 192 8.49 8.19 -6.43
CA ALA A 192 9.23 7.37 -5.50
C ALA A 192 10.47 8.13 -4.98
N LYS A 193 10.58 8.24 -3.67
CA LYS A 193 11.70 8.95 -3.02
C LYS A 193 12.83 8.01 -2.66
N LYS A 194 12.56 6.71 -2.72
CA LYS A 194 13.45 5.64 -2.29
C LYS A 194 13.47 4.53 -3.33
N GLU A 195 14.57 3.80 -3.36
CA GLU A 195 14.74 2.69 -4.30
C GLU A 195 13.74 1.56 -4.05
N ASP A 196 13.36 1.30 -2.80
CA ASP A 196 12.37 0.26 -2.46
C ASP A 196 10.95 0.59 -2.95
N GLU A 197 10.51 1.84 -2.76
CA GLU A 197 9.27 2.34 -3.34
C GLU A 197 9.29 2.24 -4.88
N LYS A 198 10.41 2.64 -5.48
CA LYS A 198 10.58 2.65 -6.94
C LYS A 198 10.61 1.25 -7.52
N PHE A 199 11.28 0.32 -6.84
CA PHE A 199 11.36 -1.09 -7.22
C PHE A 199 9.97 -1.70 -7.41
N LEU A 200 9.10 -1.60 -6.40
CA LEU A 200 7.74 -2.13 -6.50
C LEU A 200 6.92 -1.44 -7.59
N ALA A 201 7.06 -0.12 -7.73
CA ALA A 201 6.36 0.63 -8.78
C ALA A 201 6.80 0.21 -10.19
N LEU A 202 8.10 -0.03 -10.41
CA LEU A 202 8.64 -0.57 -11.68
C LEU A 202 8.11 -1.98 -11.93
N CYS A 203 8.15 -2.87 -10.93
CA CYS A 203 7.63 -4.23 -11.04
C CYS A 203 6.16 -4.22 -11.46
N PHE A 204 5.30 -3.42 -10.83
CA PHE A 204 3.88 -3.36 -11.21
C PHE A 204 3.61 -2.60 -12.50
N ARG A 205 4.40 -1.58 -12.86
CA ARG A 205 4.25 -0.93 -14.17
C ARG A 205 4.62 -1.87 -15.31
N SER A 206 5.63 -2.71 -15.12
CA SER A 206 6.03 -3.72 -16.11
C SER A 206 4.86 -4.65 -16.47
N GLN A 207 4.00 -4.94 -15.50
CA GLN A 207 2.82 -5.79 -15.67
C GLN A 207 1.71 -5.10 -16.47
N VAL A 208 1.51 -3.79 -16.26
CA VAL A 208 0.57 -3.03 -17.10
C VAL A 208 1.10 -2.92 -18.53
N TYR A 209 2.42 -2.72 -18.72
CA TYR A 209 3.02 -2.81 -20.05
C TYR A 209 2.83 -4.19 -20.69
N PHE A 210 2.94 -5.26 -19.90
CA PHE A 210 2.79 -6.62 -20.40
C PHE A 210 1.34 -6.87 -20.87
N ALA A 211 0.35 -6.48 -20.08
CA ALA A 211 -1.07 -6.55 -20.44
C ALA A 211 -1.40 -5.73 -21.71
N LEU A 212 -0.64 -4.68 -21.98
CA LEU A 212 -0.76 -3.85 -23.19
C LEU A 212 0.09 -4.36 -24.38
N GLY A 213 0.77 -5.50 -24.26
CA GLY A 213 1.65 -6.05 -25.31
C GLY A 213 2.95 -5.27 -25.52
N GLN A 214 3.32 -4.37 -24.59
CA GLN A 214 4.51 -3.52 -24.68
C GLN A 214 5.74 -4.22 -24.08
N HIS A 215 6.10 -5.38 -24.62
CA HIS A 215 7.11 -6.29 -24.05
C HIS A 215 8.49 -5.65 -23.84
N GLU A 216 8.94 -4.77 -24.73
CA GLU A 216 10.21 -4.04 -24.56
C GLU A 216 10.22 -3.17 -23.31
N LYS A 217 9.09 -2.48 -23.03
CA LYS A 217 8.96 -1.64 -21.82
C LYS A 217 8.78 -2.47 -20.57
N THR A 218 8.11 -3.62 -20.66
CA THR A 218 8.05 -4.60 -19.58
C THR A 218 9.45 -5.01 -19.15
N GLU A 219 10.29 -5.46 -20.09
CA GLU A 219 11.64 -5.90 -19.77
C GLU A 219 12.52 -4.75 -19.29
N ALA A 220 12.40 -3.55 -19.87
CA ALA A 220 13.13 -2.37 -19.41
C ALA A 220 12.84 -2.03 -17.94
N ASP A 221 11.56 -2.07 -17.52
CA ASP A 221 11.18 -1.84 -16.12
C ASP A 221 11.71 -2.94 -15.20
N LEU A 222 11.64 -4.21 -15.61
CA LEU A 222 12.16 -5.35 -14.82
C LEU A 222 13.69 -5.32 -14.69
N GLN A 223 14.41 -4.89 -15.72
CA GLN A 223 15.86 -4.69 -15.65
C GLN A 223 16.21 -3.54 -14.71
N ALA A 224 15.50 -2.42 -14.79
CA ALA A 224 15.73 -1.28 -13.89
C ALA A 224 15.45 -1.64 -12.42
N ALA A 225 14.40 -2.43 -12.17
CA ALA A 225 14.08 -2.92 -10.83
C ALA A 225 15.18 -3.85 -10.30
N HIS A 226 15.59 -4.85 -11.08
CA HIS A 226 16.63 -5.80 -10.70
C HIS A 226 17.99 -5.10 -10.46
N ALA A 227 18.36 -4.14 -11.30
CA ALA A 227 19.61 -3.39 -11.17
C ALA A 227 19.70 -2.61 -9.84
N ALA A 228 18.57 -2.16 -9.29
CA ALA A 228 18.54 -1.49 -8.00
C ALA A 228 18.80 -2.46 -6.83
N PHE A 229 18.45 -3.74 -6.97
CA PHE A 229 18.60 -4.76 -5.93
C PHE A 229 19.04 -6.12 -6.50
N PRO A 230 20.29 -6.32 -6.96
CA PRO A 230 20.68 -7.50 -7.75
C PRO A 230 20.53 -8.87 -7.07
N SER A 231 20.29 -8.92 -5.75
CA SER A 231 20.06 -10.17 -5.01
C SER A 231 18.59 -10.59 -4.93
N GLU A 232 17.66 -9.74 -5.38
CA GLU A 232 16.23 -10.04 -5.39
C GLU A 232 15.89 -11.09 -6.44
N THR A 233 14.87 -11.90 -6.16
CA THR A 233 14.38 -12.95 -7.07
C THR A 233 12.99 -12.66 -7.62
N PHE A 234 12.39 -11.54 -7.21
CA PHE A 234 11.01 -11.19 -7.55
C PHE A 234 10.84 -10.82 -9.03
N THR A 235 11.79 -10.10 -9.64
CA THR A 235 11.71 -9.81 -11.09
C THR A 235 11.87 -11.07 -11.94
N GLU A 236 12.63 -12.07 -11.47
CA GLU A 236 12.74 -13.37 -12.14
C GLU A 236 11.41 -14.13 -12.09
N LEU A 237 10.78 -14.18 -10.91
CA LEU A 237 9.43 -14.74 -10.75
C LEU A 237 8.42 -14.09 -11.71
N ILE A 238 8.44 -12.76 -11.80
CA ILE A 238 7.58 -12.02 -12.73
C ILE A 238 7.86 -12.44 -14.19
N ARG A 239 9.14 -12.55 -14.59
CA ARG A 239 9.50 -13.01 -15.95
C ARG A 239 8.98 -14.42 -16.22
N GLU A 240 9.06 -15.33 -15.25
CA GLU A 240 8.54 -16.68 -15.38
C GLU A 240 7.02 -16.71 -15.57
N ILE A 241 6.28 -15.87 -14.83
CA ILE A 241 4.84 -15.75 -14.97
C ILE A 241 4.48 -15.16 -16.34
N ASN A 242 5.18 -14.11 -16.77
CA ASN A 242 5.00 -13.49 -18.09
C ASN A 242 5.29 -14.47 -19.25
N LYS A 243 6.29 -15.36 -19.13
CA LYS A 243 6.56 -16.42 -20.12
C LYS A 243 5.38 -17.37 -20.31
N ASN A 244 4.55 -17.54 -19.29
CA ASN A 244 3.32 -18.33 -19.35
C ASN A 244 2.11 -17.53 -19.86
N GLY A 245 2.31 -16.29 -20.35
CA GLY A 245 1.26 -15.43 -20.89
C GLY A 245 0.37 -14.80 -19.81
N LYS A 246 0.84 -14.76 -18.55
CA LYS A 246 0.06 -14.28 -17.40
C LYS A 246 0.65 -13.01 -16.82
N VAL A 247 -0.20 -12.22 -16.17
CA VAL A 247 0.19 -11.08 -15.35
C VAL A 247 0.37 -11.53 -13.90
N PHE A 248 1.40 -11.05 -13.20
CA PHE A 248 1.74 -11.47 -11.83
C PHE A 248 0.59 -11.35 -10.82
N PHE A 249 -0.18 -10.26 -10.90
CA PHE A 249 -1.22 -9.97 -9.92
C PHE A 249 -2.64 -10.36 -10.38
N GLU A 250 -2.75 -11.13 -11.47
CA GLU A 250 -4.01 -11.71 -11.96
C GLU A 250 -4.19 -13.19 -11.56
#